data_AF-A0A1H1FQF6-F1
#
_entry.id   AF-A0A1H1FQF6-F1
#
_cell.length_a   1.000
_cell.length_b   1.000
_cell.length_c   1.000
_cell.angle_alpha   90.00
_cell.angle_beta   90.00
_cell.angle_gamma   90.00
#
_symmetry.space_group_name_H-M   'P 1'
#
loop_
_entity.id
_entity.type
_entity.pdbx_description
1 polymer ?
#
loop_
_entity_poly.entity_id
_entity_poly.type
_entity_poly.pdbx_seq_one_letter_code
_entity_poly.pdbx_strand_id
1 'polypeptide(L)'
;MLNAPNERAAALLRQCRWHCSEAAFALGNWRYTPAHCRELADELIELAAVLRQCATAHETTPAEEITAEELTTEEAVGKTAGNTATTRPPTTAEGGT
;
A
#
# COMPACT_ATOMS: atom_id res chain seq x y z
N MET A 1 14.40 6.40 -11.93
CA MET A 1 14.17 7.17 -10.67
C MET A 1 12.71 7.61 -10.59
N LEU A 2 11.78 6.68 -10.31
CA LEU A 2 10.32 6.93 -10.43
C LEU A 2 9.51 6.72 -9.13
N ASN A 3 10.13 6.72 -7.94
CA ASN A 3 9.44 6.29 -6.72
C ASN A 3 9.17 7.37 -5.65
N ALA A 4 10.01 8.41 -5.52
CA ALA A 4 9.88 9.37 -4.43
C ALA A 4 8.52 10.13 -4.36
N PRO A 5 7.96 10.66 -5.47
CA PRO A 5 6.67 11.36 -5.40
C PRO A 5 5.49 10.41 -5.15
N ASN A 6 5.54 9.19 -5.72
CA ASN A 6 4.50 8.18 -5.56
C ASN A 6 4.49 7.59 -4.14
N GLU A 7 5.67 7.37 -3.54
CA GLU A 7 5.80 6.95 -2.14
C GLU A 7 5.27 8.03 -1.18
N ARG A 8 5.59 9.31 -1.43
CA ARG A 8 5.04 10.44 -0.64
C ARG A 8 3.53 10.54 -0.78
N ALA A 9 2.99 10.42 -1.99
CA ALA A 9 1.55 10.42 -2.22
C ALA A 9 0.87 9.25 -1.49
N ALA A 10 1.44 8.05 -1.55
CA ALA A 10 0.92 6.87 -0.86
C ALA A 10 0.89 7.05 0.67
N ALA A 11 1.93 7.66 1.25
CA ALA A 11 1.97 7.97 2.69
C ALA A 11 0.88 8.98 3.07
N LEU A 12 0.77 10.10 2.34
CA LEU A 12 -0.24 11.13 2.59
C LEU A 12 -1.67 10.61 2.43
N LEU A 13 -1.93 9.75 1.44
CA LEU A 13 -3.24 9.13 1.25
C LEU A 13 -3.66 8.27 2.44
N ARG A 14 -2.74 7.48 3.00
CA ARG A 14 -3.03 6.66 4.19
C ARG A 14 -3.31 7.52 5.41
N GLN A 15 -2.54 8.60 5.59
CA GLN A 15 -2.73 9.54 6.69
C GLN A 15 -4.07 10.30 6.55
N CYS A 16 -4.37 10.85 5.36
CA CYS A 16 -5.64 11.53 5.11
C CYS A 16 -6.85 10.62 5.33
N ARG A 17 -6.76 9.33 4.96
CA ARG A 17 -7.83 8.35 5.23
C ARG A 17 -8.10 8.21 6.73
N TRP A 18 -7.05 8.13 7.54
CA TRP A 18 -7.19 8.09 9.00
C TRP A 18 -7.83 9.37 9.54
N HIS A 19 -7.29 10.54 9.15
CA HIS A 19 -7.75 11.84 9.63
C HIS A 19 -9.21 12.12 9.24
N CYS A 20 -9.62 11.77 8.02
CA CYS A 20 -11.03 11.88 7.58
C CYS A 20 -11.95 10.95 8.39
N SER A 21 -11.49 9.76 8.77
CA SER A 21 -12.28 8.81 9.57
C SER A 21 -12.48 9.34 11.00
N GLU A 22 -11.42 9.85 11.62
CA GLU A 22 -11.46 10.50 12.94
C GLU A 22 -12.37 11.74 12.91
N ALA A 23 -12.26 12.57 11.87
CA ALA A 23 -13.10 13.75 11.70
C ALA A 23 -14.58 13.38 11.55
N ALA A 24 -14.92 12.37 10.75
CA ALA A 24 -16.28 11.89 10.59
C ALA A 24 -16.87 11.40 11.93
N PHE A 25 -16.09 10.65 12.70
CA PHE A 25 -16.49 10.21 14.03
C PHE A 25 -16.72 11.39 14.99
N ALA A 26 -15.80 12.36 15.02
CA ALA A 26 -15.89 13.52 15.90
C ALA A 26 -17.03 14.48 15.51
N LEU A 27 -17.31 14.64 14.22
CA LEU A 27 -18.44 15.41 13.69
C LEU A 27 -19.77 14.81 14.13
N GLY A 28 -19.90 13.48 14.08
CA GLY A 28 -21.09 12.77 14.57
C GLY A 28 -21.37 12.97 16.06
N ASN A 29 -20.33 13.28 16.84
CA ASN A 29 -20.42 13.50 18.29
C ASN A 29 -20.33 14.98 18.71
N TRP A 30 -20.40 15.95 17.77
CA TRP A 30 -20.28 17.40 18.06
C TRP A 30 -18.97 17.81 18.76
N ARG A 31 -17.92 16.97 18.67
CA ARG A 31 -16.60 17.23 19.27
C ARG A 31 -15.60 17.82 18.28
N TYR A 32 -16.03 18.04 17.04
CA TYR A 32 -15.20 18.60 15.99
C TYR A 32 -15.32 20.12 15.95
N THR A 33 -14.22 20.82 16.21
CA THR A 33 -14.18 22.26 16.36
C THR A 33 -13.88 22.95 15.03
N PRO A 34 -14.15 24.27 14.90
CA PRO A 34 -13.72 25.02 13.73
C PRO A 34 -12.21 24.99 13.48
N ALA A 35 -11.39 24.82 14.52
CA ALA A 35 -9.94 24.65 14.37
C ALA A 35 -9.61 23.31 13.70
N HIS A 36 -10.22 22.21 14.16
CA HIS A 36 -10.03 20.89 13.55
C HIS A 36 -10.48 20.88 12.08
N CYS A 37 -11.58 21.57 11.74
CA CYS A 37 -12.01 21.70 10.34
C CYS A 37 -10.95 22.39 9.46
N ARG A 38 -10.26 23.41 9.98
CA ARG A 38 -9.23 24.13 9.22
C ARG A 38 -7.98 23.27 9.06
N GLU A 39 -7.54 22.60 10.12
CA GLU A 39 -6.40 21.69 10.10
C GLU A 39 -6.60 20.57 9.06
N LEU A 40 -7.76 19.91 9.07
CA LEU A 40 -8.07 18.87 8.08
C LEU A 40 -8.13 19.43 6.66
N ALA A 41 -8.67 20.64 6.48
CA ALA A 41 -8.70 21.28 5.17
C ALA A 41 -7.30 21.56 4.64
N ASP A 42 -6.39 22.05 5.48
CA ASP A 42 -5.00 22.33 5.11
C ASP A 42 -4.26 21.04 4.70
N GLU A 43 -4.44 19.94 5.44
CA GLU A 43 -3.89 18.63 5.09
C GLU A 43 -4.42 18.11 3.75
N LEU A 44 -5.72 18.25 3.48
CA LEU A 44 -6.33 17.84 2.22
C LEU A 44 -5.84 18.69 1.04
N ILE A 45 -5.54 19.97 1.26
CA ILE A 45 -4.93 20.86 0.26
C ILE A 45 -3.51 20.37 -0.08
N GLU A 46 -2.70 20.00 0.92
CA GLU A 46 -1.36 19.45 0.66
C GLU A 46 -1.44 18.15 -0.15
N LEU A 47 -2.32 17.22 0.25
CA LEU A 47 -2.53 15.99 -0.50
C LEU A 47 -2.94 16.27 -1.95
N ALA A 48 -3.88 17.19 -2.17
CA ALA A 48 -4.31 17.57 -3.51
C ALA A 48 -3.15 18.12 -4.36
N ALA A 49 -2.25 18.91 -3.75
CA ALA A 49 -1.07 19.42 -4.44
C ALA A 49 -0.10 18.29 -4.84
N VAL A 50 0.16 17.33 -3.95
CA VAL A 50 1.04 16.18 -4.24
C VAL A 50 0.44 15.28 -5.33
N LEU A 51 -0.87 15.03 -5.31
CA LEU A 51 -1.53 14.22 -6.35
C LEU A 51 -1.44 14.89 -7.73
N ARG A 52 -1.55 16.21 -7.80
CA ARG A 52 -1.34 16.95 -9.06
C ARG A 52 0.10 16.82 -9.56
N GLN A 53 1.09 16.88 -8.66
CA GLN A 53 2.49 16.66 -9.04
C GLN A 53 2.72 15.24 -9.58
N CYS A 54 2.12 14.22 -8.95
CA CYS A 54 2.14 12.85 -9.46
C CYS A 54 1.51 12.76 -10.86
N ALA A 55 0.34 13.36 -11.07
CA ALA A 55 -0.33 13.36 -12.38
C ALA A 55 0.56 13.99 -13.46
N THR A 56 1.12 15.18 -13.21
CA THR A 56 2.05 15.84 -14.15
C THR A 56 3.30 15.00 -14.40
N ALA A 57 3.84 14.33 -13.38
CA ALA A 57 4.98 13.43 -13.55
C ALA A 57 4.62 12.22 -14.44
N HIS A 58 3.43 11.65 -14.27
CA HIS A 58 2.94 10.56 -15.13
C HIS A 58 2.69 11.00 -16.58
N GLU A 59 2.20 12.23 -16.80
CA GLU A 59 1.99 12.80 -18.14
C GLU A 59 3.29 13.13 -18.88
N THR A 60 4.34 13.49 -18.14
CA THR A 60 5.64 13.89 -18.70
C THR A 60 6.63 12.75 -18.83
N THR A 61 6.34 11.61 -18.20
CA THR A 61 7.09 10.37 -18.43
C THR A 61 6.59 9.79 -19.76
N PRO A 62 7.41 9.73 -20.84
CA PRO A 62 7.00 9.00 -22.03
C PRO A 62 6.65 7.59 -21.57
N ALA A 63 5.50 7.08 -22.01
CA ALA A 63 5.11 5.71 -21.76
C ALA A 63 6.19 4.81 -22.38
N GLU A 64 7.18 4.44 -21.57
CA GLU A 64 7.95 3.24 -21.81
C GLU A 64 6.92 2.12 -21.63
N GLU A 65 6.24 1.79 -22.73
CA GLU A 65 5.57 0.53 -22.91
C GLU A 65 6.57 -0.51 -22.42
N ILE A 66 6.31 -1.06 -21.24
CA ILE A 66 6.94 -2.29 -20.80
C ILE A 66 6.39 -3.33 -21.77
N THR A 67 7.04 -3.47 -22.93
CA THR A 67 6.72 -4.52 -23.87
C THR A 67 6.95 -5.83 -23.13
N ALA A 68 5.89 -6.62 -23.05
CA ALA A 68 5.86 -7.91 -22.36
C ALA A 68 6.66 -8.98 -23.13
N GLU A 69 7.84 -8.63 -23.65
CA GLU A 69 8.62 -9.46 -24.58
C GLU A 69 9.88 -10.07 -23.93
N GLU A 70 10.25 -9.70 -22.70
CA GLU A 70 11.42 -10.28 -22.02
C GLU A 70 11.05 -11.30 -20.92
N LEU A 71 10.01 -12.11 -21.16
CA LEU A 71 9.63 -13.21 -20.26
C LEU A 71 9.38 -14.52 -21.01
N THR A 72 10.23 -14.84 -21.98
CA THR A 72 10.38 -16.21 -22.51
C THR A 72 11.81 -16.44 -23.00
N THR A 73 12.32 -17.67 -22.82
CA THR A 73 13.66 -18.23 -23.14
C THR A 73 14.49 -18.39 -21.84
N GLU A 74 14.73 -19.56 -21.24
CA GLU A 74 14.84 -20.97 -21.65
C GLU A 74 14.53 -21.83 -20.40
N GLU A 75 13.49 -22.69 -20.42
CA GLU A 75 13.52 -24.13 -20.73
C GLU A 75 14.54 -25.01 -19.99
N ALA A 76 14.03 -26.16 -19.54
CA ALA A 76 14.54 -27.08 -18.56
C ALA A 76 15.69 -27.99 -19.06
N VAL A 77 16.43 -28.60 -18.12
CA VAL A 77 16.53 -30.07 -17.96
C VAL A 77 17.55 -30.45 -16.88
N GLY A 78 17.16 -31.29 -15.92
CA GLY A 78 18.11 -31.85 -14.95
C GLY A 78 17.56 -32.62 -13.74
N LYS A 79 16.71 -33.63 -13.96
CA LYS A 79 16.70 -34.97 -13.30
C LYS A 79 17.33 -35.05 -11.87
N THR A 80 16.67 -35.49 -10.78
CA THR A 80 16.22 -36.88 -10.52
C THR A 80 15.76 -37.02 -9.04
N ALA A 81 14.60 -37.67 -8.83
CA ALA A 81 14.16 -38.56 -7.73
C ALA A 81 14.24 -38.20 -6.23
N GLY A 82 13.17 -38.61 -5.52
CA GLY A 82 13.18 -38.99 -4.09
C GLY A 82 12.03 -38.36 -3.30
N ASN A 83 10.83 -38.93 -3.33
CA ASN A 83 10.26 -39.83 -2.30
C ASN A 83 9.70 -39.16 -1.02
N THR A 84 8.37 -39.23 -0.94
CA THR A 84 7.46 -39.24 0.23
C THR A 84 8.08 -39.27 1.64
N ALA A 85 7.73 -38.27 2.45
CA ALA A 85 7.30 -38.44 3.85
C ALA A 85 6.70 -37.12 4.38
N THR A 86 5.37 -37.05 4.52
CA THR A 86 4.70 -36.04 5.34
C THR A 86 4.83 -36.47 6.80
N THR A 87 5.64 -35.76 7.57
CA THR A 87 5.76 -35.96 9.02
C THR A 87 4.99 -34.87 9.73
N ARG A 88 3.86 -35.25 10.33
CA ARG A 88 3.00 -34.42 11.18
C ARG A 88 3.76 -34.01 12.46
N PRO A 89 3.66 -32.77 12.96
CA PRO A 89 4.22 -32.41 14.26
C PRO A 89 3.42 -33.08 15.40
N PRO A 90 4.07 -33.55 16.49
CA PRO A 90 3.36 -33.96 17.69
C PRO A 90 2.88 -32.73 18.47
N THR A 91 1.57 -32.66 18.74
CA THR A 91 1.00 -31.71 19.70
C THR A 91 1.15 -32.32 21.09
N THR A 92 1.88 -31.65 21.97
CA THR A 92 1.94 -31.98 23.40
C THR A 92 0.77 -31.28 24.08
N ALA A 93 -0.14 -32.05 24.68
CA ALA A 93 -1.12 -31.55 25.61
C ALA A 93 -0.72 -32.03 27.01
N GLU A 94 -0.33 -31.08 27.85
CA GLU A 94 -0.17 -31.27 29.29
C GLU A 94 -1.52 -31.13 30.00
N GLY A 95 -1.74 -31.96 31.02
CA GLY A 95 -2.45 -31.55 32.25
C GLY A 95 -3.88 -32.06 32.45
N GLY A 96 -4.04 -32.90 33.48
CA GLY A 96 -5.16 -32.80 34.40
C GLY A 96 -5.92 -34.10 34.71
N THR A 97 -5.50 -34.79 35.78
CA THR A 97 -6.32 -35.09 36.97
C THR A 97 -5.41 -35.47 38.12
#